data_AF-A0A3B0QSW8-F1
#
_entry.id   AF-A0A3B0QSW8-F1
#
_cell.length_a   1.000
_cell.length_b   1.000
_cell.length_c   1.000
_cell.angle_alpha   90.00
_cell.angle_beta   90.00
_cell.angle_gamma   90.00
#
_symmetry.space_group_name_H-M   'P 1'
#
loop_
_entity.id
_entity.type
_entity.pdbx_description
1 polymer ?
#
loop_
_entity_poly.entity_id
_entity_poly.type
_entity_poly.pdbx_seq_one_letter_code
_entity_poly.pdbx_strand_id
1 'polypeptide(L)' 'MRKLELHWKILIGMVFGLIFGFIMLQIDGGKEFSSDWIKPWGTIFVKLLKLIAIPLILASLIKGISDLKDISKFKTIGIR' A
#
# COMPACT_ATOMS: atom_id res chain seq x y z
N MET A 1 -15.98 9.72 -24.05
CA MET A 1 -16.03 9.27 -22.64
C MET A 1 -14.67 9.54 -22.01
N ARG A 2 -14.52 10.61 -21.22
CA ARG A 2 -13.21 11.04 -20.68
C ARG A 2 -12.75 10.00 -19.66
N LYS A 3 -11.57 9.41 -19.84
CA LYS A 3 -10.95 8.50 -18.88
C LYS A 3 -10.81 9.26 -17.55
N LEU A 4 -11.57 8.88 -16.55
CA LEU A 4 -11.35 9.35 -15.19
C LEU A 4 -9.97 8.85 -14.75
N GLU A 5 -9.08 9.78 -14.47
CA GLU A 5 -7.76 9.52 -13.93
C GLU A 5 -7.87 8.71 -12.63
N LEU A 6 -6.88 7.85 -12.37
CA LEU A 6 -6.93 6.89 -11.26
C LEU A 6 -7.09 7.57 -9.91
N HIS A 7 -6.48 8.74 -9.73
CA HIS A 7 -6.56 9.53 -8.50
C HIS A 7 -8.00 9.94 -8.15
N TRP A 8 -8.82 10.30 -9.14
CA TRP A 8 -10.23 10.65 -8.91
C TRP A 8 -11.05 9.45 -8.49
N LYS A 9 -10.77 8.25 -9.03
CA LYS A 9 -11.47 7.03 -8.64
C LYS A 9 -11.22 6.67 -7.18
N ILE A 10 -9.97 6.81 -6.73
CA ILE A 10 -9.60 6.55 -5.32
C ILE A 10 -10.24 7.58 -4.40
N LEU A 11 -10.20 8.87 -4.76
CA LEU A 11 -10.77 9.94 -3.94
C LEU A 11 -12.28 9.76 -3.75
N ILE A 12 -13.01 9.49 -4.84
CA ILE A 12 -14.46 9.25 -4.79
C ILE A 12 -14.76 8.00 -3.95
N GLY A 13 -14.00 6.92 -4.12
CA GLY A 13 -14.17 5.70 -3.32
C GLY A 13 -13.96 5.93 -1.82
N MET A 14 -12.99 6.75 -1.44
CA MET A 14 -12.71 7.10 -0.04
C MET A 14 -13.86 7.91 0.58
N VAL A 15 -14.37 8.90 -0.14
CA VAL A 15 -15.50 9.72 0.32
C VAL A 15 -16.77 8.88 0.46
N PHE A 16 -17.07 8.03 -0.53
CA PHE A 16 -18.19 7.09 -0.46
C PHE A 16 -18.05 6.11 0.71
N GLY A 17 -16.86 5.55 0.91
CA GLY A 17 -16.59 4.63 2.03
C GLY A 17 -16.81 5.29 3.39
N LEU A 18 -16.40 6.55 3.54
CA LEU A 18 -16.64 7.35 4.76
C LEU A 18 -18.14 7.59 5.01
N ILE A 19 -18.88 8.04 3.98
CA ILE A 19 -20.32 8.28 4.09
C ILE A 19 -21.05 6.98 4.44
N PHE A 20 -20.71 5.89 3.74
CA PHE A 20 -21.30 4.57 3.98
C PHE A 20 -20.99 4.05 5.39
N GLY A 21 -19.74 4.15 5.84
CA GLY A 21 -19.34 3.78 7.20
C GLY A 21 -20.06 4.61 8.27
N PHE A 22 -20.24 5.91 8.03
CA PHE A 22 -20.96 6.79 8.95
C PHE A 22 -22.45 6.44 9.05
N ILE A 23 -23.11 6.14 7.92
CA ILE A 23 -24.51 5.68 7.91
C ILE A 23 -24.65 4.35 8.65
N MET A 24 -23.72 3.40 8.45
CA MET A 24 -23.75 2.10 9.12
C MET A 24 -23.54 2.20 10.64
N LEU A 25 -22.97 3.28 11.16
CA LEU A 25 -22.87 3.52 12.60
C LEU A 25 -24.19 4.02 13.22
N GLN A 26 -25.08 4.61 12.42
CA GLN A 26 -26.37 5.16 12.87
C GLN A 26 -27.49 4.10 12.90
N ILE A 27 -27.28 2.94 12.26
CA ILE A 27 -28.25 1.85 12.17
C ILE A 27 -27.92 0.81 13.27
N ASP A 28 -28.90 0.45 14.09
CA ASP A 28 -28.75 -0.64 15.07
C ASP A 28 -28.37 -1.95 14.35
N GLY A 29 -27.21 -2.53 14.70
CA GLY A 29 -26.62 -3.70 14.05
C GLY A 29 -25.71 -3.41 12.83
N GLY A 30 -25.67 -2.17 12.34
CA GLY A 30 -24.83 -1.79 11.19
C GLY A 30 -23.33 -1.86 11.48
N LYS A 31 -22.93 -1.70 12.76
CA LYS A 31 -21.55 -1.90 13.21
C LYS A 31 -21.07 -3.34 13.04
N GLU A 32 -21.91 -4.31 13.38
CA GLU A 32 -21.60 -5.74 13.24
C GLU A 32 -21.55 -6.12 11.76
N PHE A 33 -22.53 -5.67 10.96
CA PHE A 33 -22.52 -5.87 9.51
C PHE A 33 -21.25 -5.30 8.86
N SER A 34 -20.84 -4.07 9.24
CA SER A 34 -19.60 -3.47 8.75
C SER A 34 -18.36 -4.25 9.18
N SER A 35 -18.33 -4.76 10.42
CA SER A 35 -17.21 -5.54 10.94
C SER A 35 -17.08 -6.88 10.21
N ASP A 36 -18.18 -7.54 9.91
CA ASP A 36 -18.16 -8.91 9.40
C ASP A 36 -18.06 -8.94 7.87
N TRP A 37 -18.64 -7.97 7.17
CA TRP A 37 -18.64 -7.94 5.71
C TRP A 37 -17.62 -6.98 5.12
N ILE A 38 -17.38 -5.80 5.69
CA ILE A 38 -16.54 -4.75 5.07
C ILE A 38 -15.08 -4.86 5.53
N LYS A 39 -14.86 -5.11 6.83
CA LYS A 39 -13.51 -5.22 7.41
C LYS A 39 -12.65 -6.34 6.79
N PRO A 40 -13.16 -7.52 6.43
CA PRO A 40 -12.34 -8.56 5.80
C PRO A 40 -11.72 -8.09 4.48
N TRP A 41 -12.47 -7.36 3.65
CA TRP A 41 -11.95 -6.80 2.39
C TRP A 41 -10.82 -5.81 2.63
N GLY A 42 -10.98 -4.89 3.60
CA GLY A 42 -9.91 -3.96 3.99
C GLY A 42 -8.69 -4.70 4.52
N THR A 43 -8.89 -5.75 5.31
CA THR A 43 -7.81 -6.57 5.87
C THR A 43 -7.04 -7.32 4.78
N ILE A 44 -7.74 -7.88 3.79
CA ILE A 44 -7.12 -8.54 2.63
C ILE A 44 -6.30 -7.52 1.84
N PHE A 45 -6.86 -6.33 1.56
CA PHE A 45 -6.15 -5.27 0.86
C PHE A 45 -4.84 -4.88 1.56
N VAL A 46 -4.89 -4.64 2.87
CA VAL A 46 -3.70 -4.30 3.66
C VAL A 46 -2.69 -5.46 3.68
N LYS A 47 -3.14 -6.71 3.80
CA LYS A 47 -2.26 -7.89 3.75
C LYS A 47 -1.57 -8.01 2.39
N LEU A 48 -2.26 -7.72 1.29
CA LEU A 48 -1.69 -7.73 -0.07
C LEU A 48 -0.64 -6.63 -0.25
N LEU A 49 -0.92 -5.40 0.23
CA LEU A 49 0.09 -4.32 0.22
C LEU A 49 1.33 -4.71 1.04
N LYS A 50 1.13 -5.29 2.23
CA LYS A 50 2.21 -5.76 3.10
C LYS A 50 3.02 -6.89 2.45
N LEU A 51 2.37 -7.80 1.72
CA LEU A 51 3.00 -8.91 1.00
C LEU A 51 3.99 -8.41 -0.05
N ILE A 52 3.64 -7.36 -0.79
CA ILE A 52 4.51 -6.78 -1.83
C ILE A 52 5.63 -5.94 -1.21
N ALA A 53 5.32 -5.20 -0.14
CA ALA A 53 6.27 -4.28 0.49
C ALA A 53 7.53 -4.99 1.04
N ILE A 54 7.36 -6.10 1.76
CA ILE A 54 8.48 -6.82 2.41
C ILE A 54 9.56 -7.25 1.40
N PRO A 55 9.26 -8.03 0.35
CA PRO A 55 10.27 -8.46 -0.62
C PRO A 55 10.85 -7.29 -1.40
N LEU A 56 10.06 -6.26 -1.72
CA LEU A 56 10.55 -5.08 -2.42
C LEU A 56 11.58 -4.30 -1.58
N ILE A 57 11.31 -4.09 -0.29
CA ILE A 57 12.23 -3.42 0.63
C ILE A 57 13.53 -4.23 0.75
N LEU A 58 13.45 -5.55 0.94
CA LEU A 58 14.63 -6.42 1.02
C LEU A 58 15.45 -6.35 -0.28
N ALA A 59 14.81 -6.47 -1.44
CA ALA A 59 15.48 -6.35 -2.74
C ALA A 59 16.14 -4.98 -2.93
N SER A 60 15.44 -3.90 -2.55
CA SER A 60 15.96 -2.53 -2.61
C SER A 60 17.17 -2.32 -1.70
N LEU A 61 17.16 -2.90 -0.49
CA LEU A 61 18.27 -2.81 0.47
C LEU A 61 19.48 -3.62 -0.02
N ILE A 62 19.28 -4.86 -0.46
CA ILE A 62 20.35 -5.72 -1.00
C ILE A 62 21.01 -5.05 -2.19
N LYS A 63 20.21 -4.54 -3.14
CA LYS A 63 20.72 -3.80 -4.30
C LYS A 63 21.48 -2.55 -3.87
N GLY A 64 20.91 -1.75 -2.97
CA GLY A 64 21.56 -0.54 -2.45
C GLY A 64 22.92 -0.83 -1.80
N ILE A 65 23.03 -1.90 -1.03
CA ILE A 65 24.30 -2.33 -0.40
C ILE A 65 25.27 -2.89 -1.45
N SER A 66 24.80 -3.66 -2.43
CA SER A 66 25.64 -4.22 -3.49
C SER A 66 26.28 -3.11 -4.35
N ASP A 67 25.50 -2.11 -4.73
CA ASP A 67 25.98 -0.97 -5.51
C ASP A 67 27.07 -0.19 -4.73
N LEU A 68 26.92 -0.04 -3.40
CA LEU A 68 27.95 0.56 -2.53
C LEU A 68 29.22 -0.31 -2.39
N LYS A 69 29.06 -1.63 -2.36
CA LYS A 69 30.19 -2.57 -2.28
C LYS A 69 31.06 -2.49 -3.54
N ASP A 70 30.49 -2.36 -4.73
CA ASP A 70 31.28 -2.25 -5.96
C ASP A 70 31.97 -0.88 -6.11
N ILE A 71 31.39 0.21 -5.58
CA ILE A 71 32.08 1.52 -5.46
C ILE A 71 33.32 1.42 -4.56
N SER A 72 33.23 0.67 -3.45
CA SER A 72 34.38 0.45 -2.55
C SER A 72 35.54 -0.30 -3.22
N LYS A 73 35.25 -1.20 -4.18
CA LYS A 73 36.27 -1.85 -5.02
C LYS A 73 36.82 -0.90 -6.09
N PHE A 74 35.98 -0.04 -6.65
CA PHE A 74 36.40 0.99 -7.60
C PHE A 74 37.41 1.97 -6.97
N LYS A 75 37.24 2.32 -5.69
CA LYS A 75 38.21 3.12 -4.92
C LYS A 75 39.61 2.50 -4.96
N THR A 76 39.72 1.17 -4.90
CA THR A 76 41.01 0.47 -4.91
C THR A 76 41.68 0.50 -6.29
N ILE A 77 40.91 0.65 -7.38
CA ILE A 77 41.44 0.76 -8.75
C ILE A 77 41.92 2.19 -9.03
N GLY A 78 41.29 3.21 -8.46
CA GLY A 78 41.68 4.63 -8.62
C GLY A 78 42.89 5.09 -7.82
N ILE A 79 43.52 4.22 -7.02
CA ILE A 79 44.72 4.53 -6.21
C ILE A 79 46.02 4.08 -6.93
N ARG A 80 45.95 3.69 -8.21
CA ARG A 80 47.12 3.42 -9.05
C ARG A 80 47.34 4.49 -10.10
#